data_AF-A0A8K0CSA4-F1
#
_entry.id   AF-A0A8K0CSA4-F1
#
_cell.length_a   1.000
_cell.length_b   1.000
_cell.length_c   1.000
_cell.angle_alpha   90.00
_cell.angle_beta   90.00
_cell.angle_gamma   90.00
#
_symmetry.space_group_name_H-M   'P 1'
#
loop_
_entity.id
_entity.type
_entity.pdbx_description
1 polymer ?
#
loop_
_entity_poly.entity_id
_entity_poly.type
_entity_poly.pdbx_seq_one_letter_code
_entity_poly.pdbx_strand_id
1 'polypeptide(L)'
;IDKANLEVYPEILLQGLSSRAVKIYLRYMADVVELFGVNETLVAEELQETLNLEIALARIFPTYEERQNQSSLYNPITVADLQRLYPVAMWKKYLKYLLDIPKFQLTDEDVINLRVPKYLNDLEDLLKNTSNRVIANYIMWRVVSSSIPYLTSRLGDLKLNFTKVLTGAGSPKPRMKECLNETLYSPTNLETKQDRYRHQYKTPVPFPKKKTTAISPIPESSALAQFKLRRE
;
A
#
# COMPACT_ATOMS: atom_id res chain seq x y z
N ILE A 1 14.28 4.12 0.09
CA ILE A 1 13.62 2.79 0.24
C ILE A 1 12.64 2.87 1.40
N ASP A 2 11.40 2.43 1.18
CA ASP A 2 10.31 2.43 2.16
C ASP A 2 9.77 0.99 2.31
N LYS A 3 8.84 0.76 3.24
CA LYS A 3 8.12 -0.50 3.34
C LYS A 3 7.29 -0.77 2.07
N ALA A 4 7.04 -2.04 1.79
CA ALA A 4 6.09 -2.40 0.73
C ALA A 4 4.63 -2.05 1.12
N ASN A 5 3.73 -2.13 0.13
CA ASN A 5 2.29 -2.18 0.36
C ASN A 5 1.84 -3.65 0.42
N LEU A 6 0.77 -3.96 1.15
CA LEU A 6 0.10 -5.27 1.10
C LEU A 6 -1.21 -5.14 0.34
N GLU A 7 -1.69 -6.27 -0.18
CA GLU A 7 -3.00 -6.31 -0.86
C GLU A 7 -4.14 -6.14 0.14
N VAL A 8 -3.99 -6.76 1.31
CA VAL A 8 -4.95 -6.70 2.41
C VAL A 8 -4.30 -5.94 3.58
N TYR A 9 -5.12 -5.16 4.29
CA TYR A 9 -4.68 -4.42 5.46
C TYR A 9 -4.01 -5.33 6.50
N PRO A 10 -2.84 -4.95 7.06
CA PRO A 10 -2.16 -5.73 8.09
C PRO A 10 -3.08 -6.15 9.25
N GLU A 11 -3.98 -5.27 9.67
CA GLU A 11 -4.95 -5.49 10.76
C GLU A 11 -5.89 -6.67 10.50
N ILE A 12 -6.17 -6.97 9.23
CA ILE A 12 -6.96 -8.14 8.82
C ILE A 12 -6.08 -9.39 8.82
N LEU A 13 -4.89 -9.32 8.20
CA LEU A 13 -3.95 -10.45 8.09
C LEU A 13 -3.51 -10.96 9.47
N LEU A 14 -3.32 -10.05 10.42
CA LEU A 14 -2.92 -10.37 11.79
C LEU A 14 -3.99 -11.11 12.60
N GLN A 15 -5.25 -11.18 12.14
CA GLN A 15 -6.28 -12.03 12.76
C GLN A 15 -6.02 -13.54 12.53
N GLY A 16 -5.12 -13.88 11.61
CA GLY A 16 -4.68 -15.25 11.34
C GLY A 16 -5.66 -16.06 10.48
N LEU A 17 -5.20 -17.25 10.07
CA LEU A 17 -5.88 -18.12 9.11
C LEU A 17 -7.27 -18.60 9.56
N SER A 18 -7.51 -18.66 10.86
CA SER A 18 -8.80 -19.11 11.39
C SER A 18 -9.89 -18.05 11.23
N SER A 19 -9.51 -16.78 11.07
CA SER A 19 -10.44 -15.67 10.95
C SER A 19 -11.25 -15.73 9.66
N ARG A 20 -12.49 -15.27 9.73
CA ARG A 20 -13.38 -15.23 8.57
C ARG A 20 -12.79 -14.40 7.42
N ALA A 21 -12.20 -13.25 7.73
CA ALA A 21 -11.67 -12.33 6.74
C ALA A 21 -10.46 -12.92 5.98
N VAL A 22 -9.54 -13.58 6.68
CA VAL A 22 -8.37 -14.22 6.06
C VAL A 22 -8.79 -15.43 5.22
N LYS A 23 -9.79 -16.21 5.66
CA LYS A 23 -10.36 -17.30 4.84
C LYS A 23 -11.01 -16.80 3.55
N ILE A 24 -11.73 -15.68 3.62
CA ILE A 24 -12.30 -15.02 2.43
C ILE A 24 -11.18 -14.61 1.47
N TYR A 25 -10.05 -14.12 2.00
CA TYR A 25 -8.90 -13.76 1.17
C TYR A 25 -8.25 -14.98 0.51
N LEU A 26 -8.03 -16.07 1.23
CA LEU A 26 -7.51 -17.32 0.65
C LEU A 26 -8.43 -17.86 -0.44
N ARG A 27 -9.75 -17.84 -0.21
CA ARG A 27 -10.73 -18.23 -1.23
C ARG A 27 -10.67 -17.34 -2.46
N TYR A 28 -10.52 -16.03 -2.28
CA TYR A 28 -10.31 -15.11 -3.40
C TYR A 28 -9.04 -15.44 -4.20
N MET A 29 -7.94 -15.80 -3.54
CA MET A 29 -6.72 -16.25 -4.24
C MET A 29 -6.99 -17.49 -5.09
N ALA A 30 -7.70 -18.47 -4.54
CA ALA A 30 -8.09 -19.69 -5.25
C ALA A 30 -9.00 -19.40 -6.46
N ASP A 31 -10.05 -18.61 -6.26
CA ASP A 31 -10.99 -18.23 -7.33
C ASP A 31 -10.25 -17.54 -8.49
N VAL A 32 -9.27 -16.69 -8.19
CA VAL A 32 -8.44 -16.05 -9.23
C VAL A 32 -7.65 -17.10 -10.01
N VAL A 33 -7.02 -18.05 -9.34
CA VAL A 33 -6.20 -19.09 -9.98
C VAL A 33 -7.05 -20.05 -10.83
N GLU A 34 -8.26 -20.38 -10.38
CA GLU A 34 -9.23 -21.14 -11.19
C GLU A 34 -9.63 -20.39 -12.47
N LEU A 35 -9.80 -19.06 -12.39
CA LEU A 35 -10.07 -18.24 -13.58
C LEU A 35 -8.90 -18.20 -14.56
N PHE A 36 -7.67 -18.46 -14.12
CA PHE A 36 -6.51 -18.68 -14.98
C PHE A 36 -6.40 -20.12 -15.50
N GLY A 37 -7.38 -20.99 -15.18
CA GLY A 37 -7.46 -22.36 -15.69
C GLY A 37 -6.67 -23.39 -14.88
N VAL A 38 -6.22 -23.03 -13.68
CA VAL A 38 -5.47 -23.93 -12.79
C VAL A 38 -6.42 -24.49 -11.73
N ASN A 39 -6.38 -25.80 -11.51
CA ASN A 39 -7.19 -26.45 -10.49
C ASN A 39 -6.69 -26.08 -9.08
N GLU A 40 -7.54 -25.48 -8.24
CA GLU A 40 -7.23 -25.06 -6.86
C GLU A 40 -6.58 -26.19 -6.06
N THR A 41 -7.05 -27.43 -6.19
CA THR A 41 -6.55 -28.57 -5.40
C THR A 41 -5.07 -28.86 -5.65
N LEU A 42 -4.53 -28.48 -6.81
CA LEU A 42 -3.13 -28.67 -7.15
C LEU A 42 -2.21 -27.62 -6.52
N VAL A 43 -2.77 -26.47 -6.14
CA VAL A 43 -2.02 -25.30 -5.66
C VAL A 43 -2.44 -24.86 -4.26
N ALA A 44 -3.33 -25.60 -3.59
CA ALA A 44 -3.90 -25.21 -2.30
C ALA A 44 -2.82 -24.97 -1.24
N GLU A 45 -1.81 -25.84 -1.18
CA GLU A 45 -0.66 -25.67 -0.29
C GLU A 45 0.15 -24.43 -0.65
N GLU A 46 0.45 -24.23 -1.94
CA GLU A 46 1.22 -23.07 -2.42
C GLU A 46 0.51 -21.73 -2.15
N LEU A 47 -0.81 -21.69 -2.29
CA LEU A 47 -1.64 -20.53 -1.94
C LEU A 47 -1.60 -20.26 -0.44
N GLN A 48 -1.69 -21.32 0.37
CA GLN A 48 -1.64 -21.22 1.82
C GLN A 48 -0.26 -20.74 2.32
N GLU A 49 0.83 -21.25 1.74
CA GLU A 49 2.19 -20.79 2.03
C GLU A 49 2.40 -19.33 1.61
N THR A 50 1.87 -18.94 0.45
CA THR A 50 1.92 -17.56 -0.05
C THR A 50 1.21 -16.61 0.92
N LEU A 51 0.03 -17.00 1.41
CA LEU A 51 -0.71 -16.24 2.41
C LEU A 51 0.03 -16.19 3.75
N ASN A 52 0.66 -17.28 4.17
CA ASN A 52 1.47 -17.30 5.39
C ASN A 52 2.65 -16.32 5.32
N LEU A 53 3.33 -16.24 4.17
CA LEU A 53 4.36 -15.24 3.94
C LEU A 53 3.77 -13.82 4.02
N GLU A 54 2.59 -13.57 3.44
CA GLU A 54 1.95 -12.24 3.52
C GLU A 54 1.54 -11.86 4.95
N ILE A 55 1.09 -12.83 5.76
CA ILE A 55 0.83 -12.63 7.19
C ILE A 55 2.13 -12.35 7.97
N ALA A 56 3.22 -13.06 7.65
CA ALA A 56 4.52 -12.80 8.26
C ALA A 56 5.04 -11.40 7.90
N LEU A 57 4.85 -10.98 6.64
CA LEU A 57 5.13 -9.61 6.20
C LEU A 57 4.29 -8.59 6.99
N ALA A 58 3.01 -8.84 7.22
CA ALA A 58 2.15 -7.96 8.01
C ALA A 58 2.63 -7.77 9.45
N ARG A 59 3.27 -8.78 10.06
CA ARG A 59 3.81 -8.70 11.44
C ARG A 59 5.01 -7.77 11.58
N ILE A 60 5.78 -7.62 10.51
CA ILE A 60 6.98 -6.77 10.52
C ILE A 60 6.69 -5.34 10.06
N PHE A 61 5.43 -5.03 9.68
CA PHE A 61 5.06 -3.67 9.29
C PHE A 61 5.20 -2.70 10.47
N PRO A 62 5.64 -1.46 10.21
CA PRO A 62 5.77 -0.47 11.26
C PRO A 62 4.41 -0.13 11.86
N THR A 63 4.38 0.09 13.17
CA THR A 63 3.16 0.46 13.90
C THR A 63 2.65 1.83 13.46
N TYR A 64 1.46 2.21 13.93
CA TYR A 64 0.96 3.56 13.68
C TYR A 64 1.88 4.62 14.31
N GLU A 65 2.37 4.41 15.53
CA GLU A 65 3.25 5.38 16.20
C GLU A 65 4.58 5.53 15.44
N GLU A 66 5.19 4.43 15.01
CA GLU A 66 6.45 4.45 14.23
C GLU A 66 6.27 5.22 12.91
N ARG A 67 5.11 5.11 12.26
CA ARG A 67 4.78 5.85 11.04
C ARG A 67 4.59 7.36 11.26
N GLN A 68 4.17 7.78 12.45
CA GLN A 68 3.93 9.19 12.77
C GLN A 68 5.20 9.94 13.17
N ASN A 69 6.26 9.23 13.55
CA ASN A 69 7.53 9.86 13.95
C ASN A 69 8.33 10.33 12.71
N GLN A 70 7.99 11.51 12.20
CA GLN A 70 8.60 12.09 11.01
C GLN A 70 10.13 12.25 11.12
N SER A 71 10.65 12.51 12.32
CA SER A 71 12.08 12.64 12.60
C SER A 71 12.86 11.35 12.36
N SER A 72 12.19 10.19 12.38
CA SER A 72 12.81 8.87 12.17
C SER A 72 12.84 8.43 10.69
N LEU A 73 12.28 9.23 9.77
CA LEU A 73 12.12 8.85 8.36
C LEU A 73 13.33 9.19 7.47
N TYR A 74 14.35 9.87 8.01
CA TYR A 74 15.57 10.22 7.28
C TYR A 74 16.76 9.44 7.83
N ASN A 75 17.05 8.30 7.22
CA ASN A 75 18.20 7.45 7.55
C ASN A 75 19.05 7.29 6.29
N PRO A 76 20.00 8.20 6.04
CA PRO A 76 20.87 8.12 4.88
C PRO A 76 21.80 6.91 5.00
N ILE A 77 21.92 6.14 3.92
CA ILE A 77 22.80 4.99 3.79
C ILE A 77 23.41 4.96 2.38
N THR A 78 24.66 4.55 2.25
CA THR A 78 25.29 4.38 0.94
C THR A 78 24.74 3.15 0.22
N VAL A 79 24.78 3.13 -1.10
CA VAL A 79 24.43 1.94 -1.90
C VAL A 79 25.30 0.73 -1.51
N ALA A 80 26.59 0.96 -1.23
CA ALA A 80 27.49 -0.06 -0.72
C ALA A 80 27.05 -0.64 0.63
N ASP A 81 26.75 0.22 1.60
CA ASP A 81 26.32 -0.22 2.93
C ASP A 81 24.95 -0.91 2.90
N LEU A 82 24.02 -0.43 2.08
CA LEU A 82 22.72 -1.09 1.91
C LEU A 82 22.92 -2.54 1.45
N GLN A 83 23.74 -2.77 0.42
CA GLN A 83 23.97 -4.13 -0.09
C GLN A 83 24.69 -5.02 0.93
N ARG A 84 25.59 -4.43 1.73
CA ARG A 84 26.34 -5.13 2.77
C ARG A 84 25.46 -5.53 3.96
N LEU A 85 24.57 -4.65 4.40
CA LEU A 85 23.67 -4.89 5.53
C LEU A 85 22.47 -5.78 5.17
N TYR A 86 21.98 -5.68 3.93
CA TYR A 86 20.79 -6.39 3.45
C TYR A 86 21.08 -7.24 2.21
N PRO A 87 21.94 -8.28 2.31
CA PRO A 87 22.44 -9.03 1.17
C PRO A 87 21.43 -9.93 0.44
N VAL A 88 20.28 -10.28 1.04
CA VAL A 88 19.30 -11.19 0.39
C VAL A 88 18.80 -10.61 -0.94
N ALA A 89 18.53 -9.32 -0.96
CA ALA A 89 18.19 -8.63 -2.19
C ALA A 89 19.46 -8.09 -2.88
N MET A 90 19.51 -8.24 -4.20
CA MET A 90 20.56 -7.65 -5.02
C MET A 90 20.30 -6.15 -5.25
N TRP A 91 20.32 -5.36 -4.18
CA TRP A 91 19.99 -3.93 -4.20
C TRP A 91 20.77 -3.12 -5.23
N LYS A 92 22.08 -3.35 -5.36
CA LYS A 92 22.90 -2.63 -6.37
C LYS A 92 22.37 -2.87 -7.78
N LYS A 93 22.10 -4.14 -8.10
CA LYS A 93 21.56 -4.54 -9.41
C LYS A 93 20.16 -3.98 -9.63
N TYR A 94 19.30 -4.05 -8.61
CA TYR A 94 17.94 -3.56 -8.65
C TYR A 94 17.88 -2.04 -8.85
N LEU A 95 18.64 -1.28 -8.06
CA LEU A 95 18.71 0.18 -8.17
C LEU A 95 19.33 0.61 -9.51
N LYS A 96 20.37 -0.08 -9.97
CA LYS A 96 20.96 0.18 -11.29
C LYS A 96 19.94 0.00 -12.40
N TYR A 97 19.14 -1.07 -12.36
CA TYR A 97 18.09 -1.31 -13.34
C TYR A 97 16.97 -0.25 -13.28
N LEU A 98 16.52 0.12 -12.07
CA LEU A 98 15.47 1.12 -11.90
C LEU A 98 15.89 2.53 -12.29
N LEU A 99 17.15 2.87 -12.07
CA LEU A 99 17.69 4.21 -12.29
C LEU A 99 18.56 4.27 -13.54
N ASP A 100 18.40 3.31 -14.47
CA ASP A 100 19.10 3.28 -15.75
C ASP A 100 18.54 4.37 -16.68
N ILE A 101 18.99 5.61 -16.45
CA ILE A 101 18.61 6.78 -17.24
C ILE A 101 19.87 7.45 -17.81
N PRO A 102 19.83 8.03 -19.02
CA PRO A 102 21.04 8.50 -19.73
C PRO A 102 21.91 9.52 -19.00
N LYS A 103 21.40 10.16 -17.94
CA LYS A 103 22.08 11.23 -17.19
C LYS A 103 22.45 10.85 -15.75
N PHE A 104 22.22 9.61 -15.35
CA PHE A 104 22.51 9.16 -14.00
C PHE A 104 23.19 7.79 -14.04
N GLN A 105 24.37 7.72 -13.44
CA GLN A 105 25.08 6.48 -13.26
C GLN A 105 25.18 6.21 -11.77
N LEU A 106 24.49 5.16 -11.31
CA LEU A 106 24.52 4.75 -9.92
C LEU A 106 25.94 4.29 -9.54
N THR A 107 26.44 4.84 -8.44
CA THR A 107 27.73 4.51 -7.81
C THR A 107 27.50 3.89 -6.44
N ASP A 108 28.55 3.34 -5.85
CA ASP A 108 28.49 2.69 -4.54
C ASP A 108 28.38 3.72 -3.40
N GLU A 109 28.88 4.93 -3.65
CA GLU A 109 28.90 6.07 -2.73
C GLU A 109 27.58 6.86 -2.72
N ASP A 110 26.70 6.62 -3.70
CA ASP A 110 25.40 7.29 -3.75
C ASP A 110 24.61 7.04 -2.47
N VAL A 111 24.05 8.13 -1.93
CA VAL A 111 23.29 8.10 -0.68
C VAL A 111 21.81 7.95 -1.01
N ILE A 112 21.19 6.95 -0.39
CA ILE A 112 19.75 6.74 -0.43
C ILE A 112 19.15 6.93 0.96
N ASN A 113 17.92 7.41 1.03
CA ASN A 113 17.20 7.46 2.29
C ASN A 113 16.48 6.13 2.55
N LEU A 114 16.84 5.43 3.62
CA LEU A 114 16.14 4.25 4.12
C LEU A 114 15.08 4.69 5.17
N ARG A 115 13.81 4.79 4.76
CA ARG A 115 12.76 5.39 5.59
C ARG A 115 12.35 4.55 6.79
N VAL A 116 12.45 3.22 6.68
CA VAL A 116 12.03 2.29 7.74
C VAL A 116 13.10 1.20 7.92
N PRO A 117 14.24 1.50 8.56
CA PRO A 117 15.35 0.55 8.71
C PRO A 117 14.97 -0.74 9.44
N LYS A 118 14.16 -0.63 10.51
CA LYS A 118 13.66 -1.80 11.27
C LYS A 118 12.91 -2.79 10.38
N TYR A 119 12.00 -2.29 9.53
CA TYR A 119 11.27 -3.13 8.58
C TYR A 119 12.22 -3.86 7.63
N LEU A 120 13.28 -3.20 7.16
CA LEU A 120 14.24 -3.83 6.25
C LEU A 120 15.09 -4.91 6.94
N ASN A 121 15.48 -4.69 8.21
CA ASN A 121 16.13 -5.72 9.03
C ASN A 121 15.22 -6.94 9.19
N ASP A 122 13.98 -6.73 9.61
CA ASP A 122 13.03 -7.81 9.86
C ASP A 122 12.66 -8.54 8.55
N LEU A 123 12.60 -7.82 7.42
CA LEU A 123 12.36 -8.38 6.10
C LEU A 123 13.53 -9.26 5.64
N GLU A 124 14.77 -8.82 5.86
CA GLU A 124 15.98 -9.57 5.52
C GLU A 124 15.97 -10.95 6.22
N ASP A 125 15.66 -10.99 7.51
CA ASP A 125 15.58 -12.23 8.28
C ASP A 125 14.40 -13.11 7.85
N LEU A 126 13.23 -12.51 7.55
CA LEU A 126 12.08 -13.24 7.05
C LEU A 126 12.40 -13.91 5.71
N LEU A 127 13.03 -13.20 4.77
CA LEU A 127 13.34 -13.72 3.45
C LEU A 127 14.43 -14.79 3.49
N LYS A 128 15.45 -14.67 4.36
CA LYS A 128 16.46 -15.73 4.57
C LYS A 128 15.84 -17.06 4.99
N ASN A 129 14.78 -16.99 5.78
CA ASN A 129 14.10 -18.17 6.33
C ASN A 129 12.91 -18.64 5.48
N THR A 130 12.67 -18.02 4.32
CA THR A 130 11.58 -18.38 3.42
C THR A 130 12.13 -19.03 2.16
N SER A 131 11.51 -20.12 1.70
CA SER A 131 11.94 -20.80 0.48
C SER A 131 11.77 -19.92 -0.77
N ASN A 132 12.69 -20.05 -1.73
CA ASN A 132 12.61 -19.31 -3.00
C ASN A 132 11.30 -19.56 -3.75
N ARG A 133 10.71 -20.77 -3.62
CA ARG A 133 9.41 -21.12 -4.21
C ARG A 133 8.29 -20.25 -3.66
N VAL A 134 8.22 -20.10 -2.34
CA VAL A 134 7.19 -19.29 -1.66
C VAL A 134 7.37 -17.81 -1.98
N ILE A 135 8.61 -17.31 -1.98
CA ILE A 135 8.92 -15.93 -2.37
C ILE A 135 8.47 -15.67 -3.82
N ALA A 136 8.77 -16.58 -4.75
CA ALA A 136 8.37 -16.46 -6.15
C ALA A 136 6.85 -16.49 -6.31
N ASN A 137 6.14 -17.37 -5.60
CA ASN A 137 4.68 -17.42 -5.61
C ASN A 137 4.05 -16.14 -5.09
N TYR A 138 4.61 -15.56 -4.02
CA TYR A 138 4.15 -14.27 -3.51
C TYR A 138 4.36 -13.14 -4.52
N ILE A 139 5.55 -13.05 -5.14
CA ILE A 139 5.81 -12.04 -6.18
C ILE A 139 4.83 -12.20 -7.35
N MET A 140 4.60 -13.44 -7.80
CA MET A 140 3.66 -13.74 -8.88
C MET A 140 2.23 -13.33 -8.51
N TRP A 141 1.80 -13.65 -7.29
CA TRP A 141 0.52 -13.23 -6.76
C TRP A 141 0.36 -11.71 -6.75
N ARG A 142 1.39 -10.96 -6.35
CA ARG A 142 1.38 -9.48 -6.40
C ARG A 142 1.21 -8.95 -7.81
N VAL A 143 1.89 -9.53 -8.79
CA VAL A 143 1.74 -9.17 -10.21
C VAL A 143 0.33 -9.46 -10.70
N VAL A 144 -0.19 -10.66 -10.45
CA VAL A 144 -1.54 -11.08 -10.84
C VAL A 144 -2.58 -10.14 -10.22
N SER A 145 -2.54 -9.95 -8.90
CA SER A 145 -3.51 -9.11 -8.18
C SER A 145 -3.51 -7.66 -8.70
N SER A 146 -2.33 -7.08 -8.94
CA SER A 146 -2.21 -5.72 -9.49
C SER A 146 -2.70 -5.57 -10.92
N SER A 147 -2.74 -6.68 -11.68
CA SER A 147 -3.12 -6.69 -13.09
C SER A 147 -4.64 -6.84 -13.29
N ILE A 148 -5.36 -7.43 -12.32
CA ILE A 148 -6.80 -7.72 -12.40
C ILE A 148 -7.67 -6.54 -12.90
N PRO A 149 -7.47 -5.27 -12.47
CA PRO A 149 -8.27 -4.14 -12.96
C PRO A 149 -8.24 -3.92 -14.48
N TYR A 150 -7.24 -4.47 -15.15
CA TYR A 150 -6.99 -4.34 -16.59
C TYR A 150 -7.29 -5.61 -17.39
N LEU A 151 -7.76 -6.69 -16.74
CA LEU A 151 -8.08 -7.96 -17.38
C LEU A 151 -9.58 -8.04 -17.72
N THR A 152 -10.14 -9.26 -17.73
CA THR A 152 -11.55 -9.51 -18.09
C THR A 152 -12.50 -8.96 -17.02
N SER A 153 -13.74 -8.65 -17.43
CA SER A 153 -14.79 -8.23 -16.51
C SER A 153 -15.02 -9.27 -15.39
N ARG A 154 -14.90 -10.56 -15.70
CA ARG A 154 -15.05 -11.64 -14.72
C ARG A 154 -14.05 -11.55 -13.57
N LEU A 155 -12.77 -11.25 -13.86
CA LEU A 155 -11.76 -11.03 -12.83
C LEU A 155 -12.01 -9.73 -12.05
N GLY A 156 -12.44 -8.67 -12.75
CA GLY A 156 -12.83 -7.42 -12.12
C GLY A 156 -14.00 -7.57 -11.15
N ASP A 157 -15.03 -8.31 -11.54
CA ASP A 157 -16.21 -8.60 -10.73
C ASP A 157 -15.86 -9.45 -9.50
N LEU A 158 -14.95 -10.42 -9.66
CA LEU A 158 -14.42 -11.21 -8.56
C LEU A 158 -13.70 -10.31 -7.54
N LYS A 159 -12.81 -9.43 -8.00
CA LYS A 159 -12.10 -8.46 -7.14
C LYS A 159 -13.05 -7.54 -6.41
N LEU A 160 -14.06 -7.04 -7.12
CA LEU A 160 -15.07 -6.16 -6.56
C LEU A 160 -15.86 -6.88 -5.46
N ASN A 161 -16.32 -8.11 -5.72
CA ASN A 161 -17.06 -8.89 -4.74
C ASN A 161 -16.21 -9.19 -3.50
N PHE A 162 -14.96 -9.61 -3.69
CA PHE A 162 -14.00 -9.77 -2.60
C PHE A 162 -13.87 -8.48 -1.76
N THR A 163 -13.67 -7.33 -2.43
CA THR A 163 -13.51 -6.04 -1.75
C THR A 163 -14.76 -5.64 -0.97
N LYS A 164 -15.95 -5.84 -1.54
CA LYS A 164 -17.24 -5.60 -0.86
C LYS A 164 -17.39 -6.46 0.39
N VAL A 165 -17.11 -7.76 0.27
CA VAL A 165 -17.22 -8.69 1.40
C VAL A 165 -16.22 -8.34 2.50
N LEU A 166 -15.01 -7.92 2.14
CA LEU A 166 -13.94 -7.62 3.10
C LEU A 166 -14.12 -6.27 3.81
N THR A 167 -14.54 -5.24 3.09
CA THR A 167 -14.54 -3.85 3.59
C THR A 167 -15.93 -3.28 3.83
N GLY A 168 -16.99 -3.97 3.40
CA GLY A 168 -18.34 -3.43 3.36
C GLY A 168 -18.52 -2.29 2.35
N ALA A 169 -17.55 -2.09 1.44
CA ALA A 169 -17.65 -1.06 0.41
C ALA A 169 -18.88 -1.26 -0.47
N GLY A 170 -19.47 -0.15 -0.91
CA GLY A 170 -20.71 -0.12 -1.70
C GLY A 170 -20.53 -0.55 -3.17
N SER A 171 -21.44 -0.08 -4.02
CA SER A 171 -21.44 -0.36 -5.47
C SER A 171 -20.11 0.01 -6.16
N PRO A 172 -19.74 -0.69 -7.25
CA PRO A 172 -18.53 -0.38 -8.01
C PRO A 172 -18.48 1.09 -8.43
N LYS A 173 -17.28 1.64 -8.52
CA LYS A 173 -17.10 2.96 -9.14
C LYS A 173 -17.49 2.84 -10.62
N PRO A 174 -18.17 3.83 -11.21
CA PRO A 174 -18.41 3.84 -12.64
C PRO A 174 -17.08 3.70 -13.39
N ARG A 175 -17.02 2.82 -14.41
CA ARG A 175 -15.79 2.53 -15.18
C ARG A 175 -15.11 3.80 -15.70
N MET A 176 -15.89 4.80 -16.14
CA MET A 176 -15.36 6.11 -16.55
C MET A 176 -14.54 6.80 -15.45
N LYS A 177 -14.98 6.72 -14.18
CA LYS A 177 -14.23 7.31 -13.05
C LYS A 177 -12.94 6.55 -12.77
N GLU A 178 -12.94 5.22 -12.93
CA GLU A 178 -11.72 4.40 -12.83
C GLU A 178 -10.72 4.81 -13.92
N CYS A 179 -11.15 4.83 -15.18
CA CYS A 179 -10.30 5.23 -16.31
C CYS A 179 -9.77 6.66 -16.14
N LEU A 180 -10.62 7.59 -15.67
CA LEU A 180 -10.20 8.98 -15.43
C LEU A 180 -9.11 9.03 -14.36
N ASN A 181 -9.28 8.31 -13.24
CA ASN A 181 -8.28 8.24 -12.18
C ASN A 181 -6.95 7.68 -12.71
N GLU A 182 -6.95 6.52 -13.38
CA GLU A 182 -5.75 5.92 -13.97
C GLU A 182 -5.02 6.91 -14.88
N THR A 183 -5.78 7.60 -15.72
CA THR A 183 -5.19 8.58 -16.65
C THR A 183 -4.66 9.80 -15.89
N LEU A 184 -5.26 10.21 -14.76
CA LEU A 184 -4.85 11.39 -13.98
C LEU A 184 -3.54 11.16 -13.23
N TYR A 185 -3.25 9.92 -12.82
CA TYR A 185 -2.01 9.56 -12.16
C TYR A 185 -0.86 9.24 -13.12
N SER A 186 -1.12 9.15 -14.44
CA SER A 186 -0.08 8.95 -15.45
C SER A 186 0.78 10.21 -15.64
N PRO A 187 2.11 10.16 -15.39
CA PRO A 187 2.99 11.32 -15.49
C PRO A 187 3.10 11.91 -16.90
N THR A 188 2.76 11.14 -17.94
CA THR A 188 2.76 11.58 -19.35
C THR A 188 1.65 12.58 -19.71
N ASN A 189 0.72 12.87 -18.81
CA ASN A 189 -0.47 13.68 -19.10
C ASN A 189 -0.63 14.92 -18.22
N LEU A 190 0.34 15.26 -17.37
CA LEU A 190 0.20 16.36 -16.39
C LEU A 190 0.03 17.72 -17.07
N GLU A 191 0.83 18.04 -18.09
CA GLU A 191 0.76 19.33 -18.79
C GLU A 191 -0.55 19.49 -19.60
N THR A 192 -0.97 18.47 -20.36
CA THR A 192 -2.18 18.59 -21.21
C THR A 192 -3.51 18.52 -20.46
N LYS A 193 -3.51 18.14 -19.16
CA LYS A 193 -4.72 17.98 -18.36
C LYS A 193 -5.01 19.14 -17.43
N GLN A 194 -4.02 19.70 -16.75
CA GLN A 194 -4.22 20.93 -15.98
C GLN A 194 -4.69 22.06 -16.90
N ASP A 195 -4.16 22.13 -18.12
CA ASP A 195 -4.57 23.14 -19.11
C ASP A 195 -5.95 22.87 -19.71
N ARG A 196 -6.32 21.61 -20.00
CA ARG A 196 -7.69 21.29 -20.46
C ARG A 196 -8.75 21.51 -19.37
N TYR A 197 -8.45 21.14 -18.12
CA TYR A 197 -9.35 21.38 -16.99
C TYR A 197 -9.48 22.90 -16.72
N ARG A 198 -8.36 23.65 -16.78
CA ARG A 198 -8.40 25.12 -16.70
C ARG A 198 -9.20 25.74 -17.85
N HIS A 199 -9.09 25.22 -19.08
CA HIS A 199 -9.83 25.76 -20.22
C HIS A 199 -11.32 25.46 -20.17
N GLN A 200 -11.71 24.27 -19.72
CA GLN A 200 -13.11 23.83 -19.71
C GLN A 200 -13.91 24.43 -18.54
N TYR A 201 -13.26 24.75 -17.42
CA TYR A 201 -13.90 25.29 -16.22
C TYR A 201 -13.54 26.76 -15.92
N LYS A 202 -13.27 27.59 -16.96
CA LYS A 202 -13.06 29.06 -16.85
C LYS A 202 -14.31 29.86 -16.43
N THR A 203 -15.28 29.27 -15.74
CA THR A 203 -16.26 30.06 -14.98
C THR A 203 -15.80 30.10 -13.53
N PRO A 204 -15.54 31.29 -12.95
CA PRO A 204 -15.21 31.37 -11.54
C PRO A 204 -16.41 30.83 -10.76
N VAL A 205 -16.23 29.67 -10.11
CA VAL A 205 -17.16 29.23 -9.07
C VAL A 205 -17.12 30.34 -8.01
N PRO A 206 -18.24 31.03 -7.72
CA PRO A 206 -18.22 32.03 -6.67
C PRO A 206 -17.90 31.30 -5.38
N PHE A 207 -16.75 31.59 -4.79
CA PHE A 207 -16.49 31.22 -3.41
C PHE A 207 -17.65 31.78 -2.59
N PRO A 208 -18.39 30.96 -1.82
CA PRO A 208 -19.37 31.51 -0.90
C PRO A 208 -18.60 32.42 0.04
N LYS A 209 -18.88 33.74 -0.06
CA LYS A 209 -18.36 34.72 0.90
C LYS A 209 -18.76 34.19 2.27
N LYS A 210 -17.78 33.82 3.10
CA LYS A 210 -18.03 33.53 4.51
C LYS A 210 -18.79 34.75 5.05
N LYS A 211 -20.07 34.58 5.37
CA LYS A 211 -20.74 35.53 6.24
C LYS A 211 -19.98 35.46 7.55
N THR A 212 -19.22 36.51 7.85
CA THR A 212 -18.64 36.71 9.16
C THR A 212 -19.80 37.00 10.10
N THR A 213 -20.46 35.94 10.57
CA THR A 213 -21.37 36.04 11.70
C THR A 213 -20.46 36.11 12.92
N ALA A 214 -20.49 37.23 13.63
CA ALA A 214 -19.77 37.43 14.88
C ALA A 214 -20.06 36.24 15.81
N ILE A 215 -19.01 35.58 16.27
CA ILE A 215 -19.10 34.52 17.29
C ILE A 215 -19.46 35.25 18.59
N SER A 216 -20.69 35.08 19.05
CA SER A 216 -21.09 35.42 20.41
C SER A 216 -20.22 34.61 21.40
N PRO A 217 -19.79 35.18 22.53
CA PRO A 217 -18.94 34.48 23.48
C PRO A 217 -19.66 33.24 24.01
N ILE A 218 -18.96 32.11 23.96
CA ILE A 218 -19.42 30.81 24.48
C ILE A 218 -19.48 30.93 26.01
N PRO A 219 -20.62 30.65 26.66
CA PRO A 219 -20.67 30.59 28.12
C PRO A 219 -19.84 29.40 28.62
N GLU A 220 -18.96 29.64 29.58
CA GLU A 220 -18.15 28.62 30.25
C GLU A 220 -19.05 27.51 30.80
N SER A 221 -19.02 26.34 30.16
CA SER A 221 -19.74 25.17 30.68
C SER A 221 -18.97 24.58 31.88
N SER A 222 -19.72 24.28 32.93
CA SER A 222 -19.34 23.85 34.28
C SER A 222 -18.53 22.55 34.41
N ALA A 223 -17.97 21.99 33.33
CA ALA A 223 -17.18 20.76 33.35
C ALA A 223 -15.68 21.00 33.67
N LEU A 224 -15.16 22.21 33.44
CA LEU A 224 -13.76 22.57 33.75
C LEU A 224 -13.54 22.98 35.23
N ALA A 225 -14.61 23.20 35.99
CA ALA A 225 -14.54 23.50 37.42
C ALA A 225 -14.38 22.24 38.30
N GLN A 226 -14.75 21.05 37.80
CA GLN A 226 -14.67 19.80 38.58
C GLN A 226 -13.34 19.06 38.48
N PHE A 227 -12.44 19.44 37.56
CA PHE A 227 -11.12 18.81 37.43
C PHE A 227 -10.02 19.50 38.26
N LYS A 228 -10.31 20.67 38.86
CA LYS A 228 -9.36 21.45 39.69
C LYS A 228 -9.54 21.27 41.20
N LEU A 229 -10.44 20.40 41.63
CA LEU A 229 -10.70 20.06 43.06
C LEU A 229 -10.37 18.60 43.40
N ARG A 230 -9.58 17.91 42.56
CA ARG A 230 -9.17 16.51 42.81
C ARG A 230 -7.65 16.29 42.65
N ARG A 231 -6.88 17.33 42.98
CA ARG A 231 -5.45 17.28 43.30
C ARG A 231 -5.19 18.33 44.38
N GLU A 232 -5.40 17.93 45.64
CA GLU A 232 -4.46 18.30 46.69
C GLU A 232 -3.12 17.61 46.40
#